data_AF-A0A7S2LN39-F1
#
_entry.id   AF-A0A7S2LN39-F1
#
_cell.length_a   1.000
_cell.length_b   1.000
_cell.length_c   1.000
_cell.angle_alpha   90.00
_cell.angle_beta   90.00
_cell.angle_gamma   90.00
#
_symmetry.space_group_name_H-M   'P 1'
#
loop_
_entity.id
_entity.type
_entity.pdbx_description
1 polymer ?
#
loop_
_entity_poly.entity_id
_entity_poly.type
_entity_poly.pdbx_seq_one_letter_code
_entity_poly.pdbx_strand_id
1 'polypeptide(L)'
;MPQPNSKVNVWKYLEEWNRCISSTYQRDQLYRLGNFDTCSRQWEDVKIAFRAKASSDPKEAQLMLEETYYRKNLGSDTKNSPTAGYIWELKEHPGWDVEN
;
A
#
# COMPACT_ATOMS: atom_id res chain seq x y z
N MET A 1 -23.18 9.06 12.53
CA MET A 1 -22.10 9.26 13.52
C MET A 1 -20.82 8.71 12.91
N PRO A 2 -19.64 9.34 13.12
CA PRO A 2 -18.40 8.81 12.58
C PRO A 2 -18.08 7.43 13.16
N GLN A 3 -17.55 6.52 12.34
CA GLN A 3 -17.24 5.15 12.76
C GLN A 3 -16.17 5.15 13.87
N PRO A 4 -16.21 4.22 14.83
CA PRO A 4 -15.17 4.12 15.85
C PRO A 4 -13.82 3.68 15.25
N ASN A 5 -12.72 4.06 15.90
CA ASN A 5 -11.36 3.68 15.46
C ASN A 5 -11.14 2.16 15.41
N SER A 6 -11.92 1.39 16.19
CA SER A 6 -11.92 -0.07 16.16
C SER A 6 -12.46 -0.67 14.85
N LYS A 7 -13.25 0.09 14.09
CA LYS A 7 -13.81 -0.34 12.80
C LYS A 7 -13.07 0.28 11.61
N VAL A 8 -12.79 1.58 11.70
CA VAL A 8 -12.05 2.32 10.67
C VAL A 8 -10.90 3.06 11.32
N ASN A 9 -9.68 2.54 11.12
CA ASN A 9 -8.45 3.18 11.55
C ASN A 9 -7.80 3.91 10.36
N VAL A 10 -8.07 5.21 10.26
CA VAL A 10 -7.53 6.08 9.20
C VAL A 10 -6.00 6.21 9.30
N TRP A 11 -5.45 6.21 10.51
CA TRP A 11 -4.00 6.32 10.74
C TRP A 11 -3.22 5.23 10.02
N LYS A 12 -3.76 4.01 9.98
CA LYS A 12 -3.14 2.89 9.26
C LYS A 12 -2.92 3.20 7.77
N TYR A 13 -3.89 3.82 7.11
CA TYR A 13 -3.78 4.17 5.70
C TYR A 13 -2.86 5.38 5.47
N LEU A 14 -2.85 6.34 6.41
CA LEU A 14 -1.93 7.47 6.38
C LEU A 14 -0.47 7.04 6.58
N GLU A 15 -0.20 6.11 7.48
CA GLU A 15 1.13 5.54 7.69
C GLU A 15 1.64 4.84 6.43
N GLU A 16 0.78 4.09 5.76
CA GLU A 16 1.13 3.41 4.50
C GLU A 16 1.38 4.37 3.35
N TRP A 17 0.58 5.42 3.24
CA TRP A 17 0.83 6.48 2.28
C TRP A 17 2.15 7.21 2.59
N ASN A 18 2.41 7.57 3.85
CA ASN A 18 3.67 8.17 4.30
C ASN A 18 4.87 7.26 4.01
N ARG A 19 4.73 5.95 4.20
CA ARG A 19 5.74 4.96 3.84
C ARG A 19 6.03 4.96 2.34
N CYS A 20 4.99 5.02 1.50
CA CYS A 20 5.13 5.08 0.05
C CYS A 20 5.86 6.35 -0.42
N ILE A 21 5.51 7.53 0.11
CA ILE A 21 6.18 8.79 -0.28
C ILE A 21 7.56 8.97 0.37
N SER A 22 7.95 8.08 1.28
CA SER A 22 9.24 8.16 1.96
C SER A 22 10.39 8.04 0.95
N SER A 23 11.46 8.80 1.19
CA SER A 23 12.67 8.77 0.35
C SER A 23 13.27 7.37 0.27
N THR A 24 13.20 6.60 1.34
CA THR A 24 13.68 5.21 1.38
C THR A 24 12.91 4.32 0.42
N TYR A 25 11.58 4.37 0.43
CA TYR A 25 10.74 3.58 -0.47
C TYR A 25 10.92 4.01 -1.92
N GLN A 26 10.89 5.31 -2.19
CA GLN A 26 11.05 5.85 -3.55
C GLN A 26 12.42 5.51 -4.15
N ARG A 27 13.49 5.55 -3.34
CA ARG A 27 14.82 5.12 -3.77
C ARG A 27 14.87 3.62 -4.05
N ASP A 28 14.27 2.80 -3.21
CA ASP A 28 14.22 1.35 -3.40
C ASP A 28 13.42 0.97 -4.66
N GLN A 29 12.28 1.63 -4.88
CA GLN A 29 11.48 1.46 -6.09
C GLN A 29 12.23 1.87 -7.35
N LEU A 30 12.91 3.03 -7.32
CA LEU A 30 13.75 3.48 -8.42
C LEU A 30 14.88 2.47 -8.70
N TYR A 31 15.53 1.95 -7.67
CA TYR A 31 16.61 0.97 -7.81
C TYR A 31 16.12 -0.36 -8.39
N ARG A 32 14.91 -0.81 -8.04
CA ARG A 32 14.37 -2.11 -8.47
C ARG A 32 13.63 -2.07 -9.81
N LEU A 33 12.84 -1.03 -10.04
CA LEU A 33 11.91 -0.96 -11.18
C LEU A 33 12.26 0.17 -12.16
N GLY A 34 13.33 0.94 -11.90
CA GLY A 34 13.78 2.03 -12.75
C GLY A 34 12.86 3.26 -12.76
N ASN A 35 11.81 3.29 -11.93
CA ASN A 35 10.81 4.34 -11.90
C ASN A 35 10.39 4.71 -10.48
N PHE A 36 10.02 5.98 -10.26
CA PHE A 36 9.39 6.43 -9.01
C PHE A 36 7.94 5.95 -8.92
N ASP A 37 7.50 5.58 -7.72
CA ASP A 37 6.08 5.26 -7.48
C ASP A 37 5.29 6.56 -7.27
N THR A 38 4.20 6.72 -8.01
CA THR A 38 3.28 7.86 -7.85
C THR A 38 2.51 7.84 -6.54
N CYS A 39 2.48 6.70 -5.81
CA CYS A 39 1.75 6.52 -4.56
C CYS A 39 0.25 6.89 -4.62
N SER A 40 -0.28 6.99 -5.84
CA SER A 40 -1.63 7.47 -6.11
C SER A 40 -2.68 6.51 -5.56
N ARG A 41 -2.44 5.20 -5.65
CA ARG A 41 -3.32 4.16 -5.10
C ARG A 41 -3.42 4.23 -3.58
N GLN A 42 -2.29 4.44 -2.90
CA GLN A 42 -2.23 4.59 -1.44
C GLN A 42 -2.91 5.90 -1.01
N TRP A 43 -2.83 6.96 -1.82
CA TRP A 43 -3.57 8.19 -1.57
C TRP A 43 -5.09 8.02 -1.75
N GLU A 44 -5.53 7.26 -2.75
CA GLU A 44 -6.95 6.91 -2.90
C GLU A 44 -7.45 6.08 -1.70
N ASP A 45 -6.64 5.15 -1.18
CA ASP A 45 -6.99 4.40 0.03
C ASP A 45 -7.20 5.30 1.24
N VAL A 46 -6.38 6.35 1.40
CA VAL A 46 -6.58 7.36 2.46
C VAL A 46 -7.93 8.05 2.31
N LYS A 47 -8.31 8.45 1.08
CA LYS A 47 -9.62 9.08 0.82
C LYS A 47 -10.77 8.12 1.13
N ILE A 48 -10.65 6.85 0.72
CA ILE A 48 -11.62 5.80 1.02
C ILE A 48 -11.74 5.61 2.53
N ALA A 49 -10.63 5.59 3.26
CA ALA A 49 -10.63 5.47 4.72
C ALA A 49 -11.32 6.66 5.40
N PHE A 50 -11.12 7.90 4.91
CA PHE A 50 -11.85 9.07 5.40
C PHE A 50 -13.35 8.99 5.10
N ARG A 51 -13.75 8.52 3.91
CA ARG A 51 -15.17 8.30 3.56
C ARG A 51 -15.81 7.24 4.44
N ALA A 52 -15.14 6.09 4.62
CA ALA A 52 -15.58 5.02 5.49
C ALA A 52 -15.64 5.46 6.97
N LYS A 53 -14.80 6.41 7.38
CA LYS A 53 -14.86 6.99 8.72
C LYS A 53 -16.08 7.87 8.92
N ALA A 54 -16.47 8.61 7.88
CA ALA A 54 -17.61 9.51 7.88
C ALA A 54 -18.95 8.79 7.66
N SER A 55 -18.95 7.58 7.08
CA SER A 55 -20.18 6.82 6.84
C SER A 55 -20.86 6.41 8.15
N SER A 56 -22.19 6.42 8.14
CA SER A 56 -22.97 6.06 9.34
C SER A 56 -23.24 4.55 9.43
N ASP A 57 -23.25 3.84 8.29
CA ASP A 57 -23.41 2.37 8.27
C ASP A 57 -22.06 1.66 8.42
N PRO A 58 -21.88 0.82 9.47
CA PRO A 58 -20.66 0.06 9.67
C PRO A 58 -20.41 -1.02 8.61
N LYS A 59 -21.44 -1.59 7.97
CA LYS A 59 -21.25 -2.60 6.92
C LYS A 59 -20.75 -1.95 5.63
N GLU A 60 -21.34 -0.82 5.27
CA GLU A 60 -20.91 -0.02 4.13
C GLU A 60 -19.46 0.45 4.30
N ALA A 61 -19.09 0.92 5.50
CA ALA A 61 -17.71 1.27 5.84
C ALA A 61 -16.74 0.10 5.62
N GLN A 62 -17.12 -1.11 6.02
CA GLN A 62 -16.28 -2.29 5.85
C GLN A 62 -16.09 -2.68 4.39
N LEU A 63 -17.16 -2.66 3.59
CA LEU A 63 -17.09 -2.93 2.15
C LEU A 63 -16.17 -1.94 1.43
N MET A 64 -16.27 -0.64 1.75
CA MET A 64 -15.36 0.36 1.21
C MET A 64 -13.90 0.05 1.54
N LEU A 65 -13.62 -0.40 2.78
CA LEU A 65 -12.25 -0.76 3.18
C LEU A 65 -11.74 -2.03 2.50
N GLU A 66 -12.59 -3.03 2.26
CA GLU A 66 -12.23 -4.25 1.53
C GLU A 66 -11.79 -3.96 0.09
N GLU A 67 -12.28 -2.88 -0.49
CA GLU A 67 -11.90 -2.49 -1.84
C GLU A 67 -10.54 -1.79 -1.94
N THR A 68 -9.97 -1.35 -0.82
CA THR A 68 -8.70 -0.61 -0.78
C THR A 68 -7.53 -1.43 -1.33
N TYR A 69 -6.61 -0.73 -2.00
CA TYR A 69 -5.37 -1.31 -2.52
C TYR A 69 -4.55 -1.93 -1.38
N TYR A 70 -4.50 -1.27 -0.23
CA TYR A 70 -3.90 -1.76 0.99
C TYR A 70 -4.47 -3.12 1.40
N ARG A 71 -5.79 -3.28 1.49
CA ARG A 71 -6.40 -4.58 1.86
C ARG A 71 -6.21 -5.65 0.81
N LYS A 72 -6.15 -5.30 -0.48
CA LYS A 72 -5.98 -6.28 -1.56
C LYS A 72 -4.54 -6.73 -1.76
N ASN A 73 -3.56 -5.87 -1.48
CA ASN A 73 -2.18 -6.12 -1.87
C ASN A 73 -1.19 -6.02 -0.71
N LEU A 74 -1.36 -5.16 0.29
CA LEU A 74 -0.31 -4.87 1.29
C LEU A 74 -0.63 -5.39 2.70
N GLY A 75 -1.91 -5.46 3.05
CA GLY A 75 -2.41 -5.72 4.40
C GLY A 75 -3.09 -7.07 4.59
N SER A 76 -3.20 -7.90 3.55
CA SER A 76 -3.82 -9.23 3.57
C SER A 76 -2.84 -10.39 3.40
N ASP A 77 -1.67 -10.15 2.79
CA ASP A 77 -0.69 -11.20 2.52
C ASP A 77 0.70 -10.79 3.06
N THR A 78 1.24 -11.60 3.97
CA THR A 78 2.60 -11.45 4.50
C THR A 78 3.67 -11.61 3.41
N LYS A 79 3.33 -12.21 2.26
CA LYS A 79 4.22 -12.29 1.09
C LYS A 79 4.45 -10.96 0.38
N ASN A 80 3.53 -10.00 0.54
CA ASN A 80 3.66 -8.66 -0.03
C ASN A 80 4.33 -7.67 0.93
N SER A 81 4.77 -8.15 2.09
CA SER A 81 5.67 -7.41 2.98
C SER A 81 7.02 -7.22 2.28
N PRO A 82 7.60 -6.00 2.26
CA PRO A 82 8.89 -5.73 1.61
C PRO A 82 10.10 -6.37 2.31
N THR A 83 9.86 -7.29 3.25
CA THR A 83 10.89 -8.10 3.90
C THR A 83 11.63 -8.96 2.89
N ALA A 84 12.94 -9.10 3.10
CA ALA A 84 13.97 -9.55 2.17
C ALA A 84 13.74 -10.87 1.39
N GLY A 85 12.73 -11.68 1.74
CA GLY A 85 12.36 -12.89 1.01
C GLY A 85 11.96 -12.62 -0.43
N TYR A 86 11.17 -11.57 -0.69
CA TYR A 86 10.71 -11.23 -2.05
C TYR A 86 11.83 -10.60 -2.92
N ILE A 87 12.84 -9.97 -2.29
CA ILE A 87 14.03 -9.44 -2.99
C ILE A 87 14.85 -10.58 -3.61
N TRP A 88 14.85 -11.76 -2.98
CA TRP A 88 15.57 -12.92 -3.49
C TRP A 88 14.87 -13.60 -4.65
N GLU A 89 13.53 -13.58 -4.72
CA GLU A 89 12.77 -14.11 -5.86
C GLU A 89 12.79 -13.15 -7.07
N LEU A 90 12.84 -11.83 -6.84
CA LEU A 90 13.03 -10.85 -7.91
C LEU A 90 14.48 -10.81 -8.48
N LYS A 91 15.41 -11.56 -7.88
CA LYS A 91 16.81 -11.67 -8.32
C LYS A 91 17.05 -12.72 -9.41
N GLU A 92 16.02 -13.39 -9.93
CA GLU A 92 16.22 -14.37 -11.01
C GLU A 92 16.76 -13.75 -12.31
N HIS A 93 16.59 -12.44 -12.55
CA HIS A 93 17.25 -11.73 -13.64
C HIS A 93 17.92 -10.44 -13.17
N PRO A 94 19.18 -10.50 -12.71
CA PRO A 94 19.99 -9.29 -12.61
C PRO A 94 20.17 -8.79 -14.05
N GLY A 95 19.59 -7.63 -14.40
CA GLY A 95 19.63 -7.02 -15.74
C GLY A 95 21.03 -6.56 -16.20
N TRP A 96 22.06 -7.33 -15.88
CA TRP A 96 23.44 -7.20 -16.35
C TRP A 96 23.69 -7.98 -17.64
N ASP A 97 22.74 -8.81 -18.08
CA ASP A 97 22.78 -9.45 -19.40
C ASP A 97 22.33 -8.44 -20.47
N VAL A 98 23.20 -7.45 -20.69
CA VAL A 98 23.24 -6.70 -21.94
C VAL A 98 23.83 -7.67 -22.97
N GLU A 99 23.03 -7.97 -24.00
CA GLU A 99 23.38 -8.83 -25.14
C GLU A 99 24.84 -8.69 -25.59
N ASN A 100 25.53 -9.83 -25.67
CA ASN A 100 26.53 -10.16 -26.70
C ASN A 100 26.70 -11.68 -26.81
#